data_AF-A0AA35RK14-F1
#
_entry.id   AF-A0AA35RK14-F1
#
_cell.length_a   1.000
_cell.length_b   1.000
_cell.length_c   1.000
_cell.angle_alpha   90.00
_cell.angle_beta   90.00
_cell.angle_gamma   90.00
#
_symmetry.space_group_name_H-M   'P 1'
#
loop_
_entity.id
_entity.type
_entity.pdbx_description
1 polymer ?
#
loop_
_entity_poly.entity_id
_entity_poly.type
_entity_poly.pdbx_seq_one_letter_code
_entity_poly.pdbx_strand_id
1 'polypeptide(L)'
;MAEQELPLFDYNEVQVGEELGSYEYLLTQEMVDIYRRAVDDPDAVFPTIAVKHDATSLALAYDDQTGSINAGNEIDLYNPPIPRQDYPCHRPDP
;
A
#
# COMPACT_ATOMS: atom_id res chain seq x y z
N MET A 1 -12.22 -2.32 -18.67
CA MET A 1 -12.48 -2.72 -17.27
C MET A 1 -13.69 -1.92 -16.84
N ALA A 2 -14.80 -2.56 -16.44
CA ALA A 2 -15.92 -1.80 -15.90
C ALA A 2 -15.42 -1.11 -14.63
N GLU A 3 -15.57 0.21 -14.53
CA GLU A 3 -15.42 0.92 -13.26
C GLU A 3 -16.51 0.37 -12.33
N GLN A 4 -16.14 -0.54 -11.45
CA GLN A 4 -17.01 -0.94 -10.35
C GLN A 4 -17.03 0.22 -9.37
N GLU A 5 -18.22 0.71 -9.06
CA GLU A 5 -18.41 1.72 -8.02
C GLU A 5 -18.05 1.08 -6.68
N LEU A 6 -16.99 1.58 -6.03
CA LEU A 6 -16.54 1.08 -4.73
C LEU A 6 -17.55 1.45 -3.65
N PRO A 7 -17.78 0.59 -2.64
CA PRO A 7 -18.62 0.93 -1.49
C PRO A 7 -18.02 2.11 -0.72
N LEU A 8 -18.88 2.97 -0.15
CA LEU A 8 -18.45 4.06 0.71
C LEU A 8 -17.82 3.49 2.00
N PHE A 9 -16.72 4.08 2.45
CA PHE A 9 -16.15 3.76 3.74
C PHE A 9 -17.00 4.34 4.90
N ASP A 10 -17.54 3.46 5.77
CA ASP A 10 -18.25 3.85 7.00
C ASP A 10 -17.62 3.20 8.24
N TYR A 11 -17.09 4.03 9.13
CA TYR A 11 -16.50 3.62 10.40
C TYR A 11 -17.44 2.80 11.32
N ASN A 12 -18.77 2.91 11.16
CA ASN A 12 -19.74 2.17 11.96
C ASN A 12 -20.03 0.76 11.41
N GLU A 13 -19.71 0.51 10.14
CA GLU A 13 -20.04 -0.75 9.46
C GLU A 13 -18.82 -1.67 9.28
N VAL A 14 -17.62 -1.09 9.15
CA VAL A 14 -16.37 -1.83 8.95
C VAL A 14 -16.05 -2.79 10.11
N GLN A 15 -15.50 -3.96 9.76
CA GLN A 15 -15.20 -5.00 10.74
C GLN A 15 -13.69 -5.19 10.91
N VAL A 16 -13.24 -5.29 12.15
CA VAL A 16 -11.84 -5.62 12.44
C VAL A 16 -11.54 -7.03 11.93
N GLY A 17 -10.53 -7.14 11.07
CA GLY A 17 -10.12 -8.41 10.48
C GLY A 17 -10.76 -8.72 9.13
N GLU A 18 -11.53 -7.80 8.55
CA GLU A 18 -12.05 -7.91 7.19
C GLU A 18 -10.93 -8.12 6.16
N GLU A 19 -11.20 -8.98 5.18
CA GLU A 19 -10.29 -9.25 4.07
C GLU A 19 -10.46 -8.18 2.99
N LEU A 20 -9.46 -7.31 2.83
CA LEU A 20 -9.44 -6.25 1.82
C LEU A 20 -8.98 -6.72 0.44
N GLY A 21 -8.73 -8.02 0.30
CA GLY A 21 -8.23 -8.65 -0.91
C GLY A 21 -6.70 -8.59 -1.05
N SER A 22 -6.22 -9.19 -2.14
CA SER A 22 -4.82 -9.22 -2.52
C SER A 22 -4.61 -8.47 -3.81
N TYR A 23 -3.45 -7.83 -3.96
CA TYR A 23 -3.02 -7.30 -5.24
C TYR A 23 -1.53 -7.54 -5.43
N GLU A 24 -1.12 -7.53 -6.69
CA GLU A 24 0.28 -7.59 -7.09
C GLU A 24 0.66 -6.24 -7.67
N TYR A 25 1.89 -5.81 -7.41
CA TYR A 25 2.45 -4.65 -8.09
C TYR A 25 3.86 -4.94 -8.57
N LEU A 26 4.20 -4.33 -9.70
CA LEU A 26 5.54 -4.36 -10.26
C LEU A 26 6.31 -3.15 -9.76
N LEU A 27 7.42 -3.38 -9.05
CA LEU A 27 8.30 -2.30 -8.64
C LEU A 27 9.16 -1.84 -9.84
N THR A 28 8.86 -0.66 -10.37
CA THR A 28 9.63 -0.07 -11.48
C THR A 28 10.77 0.81 -10.96
N GLN A 29 11.78 1.04 -11.81
CA GLN A 29 12.86 1.98 -11.49
C GLN A 29 12.32 3.41 -11.30
N GLU A 30 11.30 3.80 -12.08
CA GLU A 30 10.67 5.11 -11.97
C GLU A 30 10.05 5.34 -10.59
N MET A 31 9.40 4.33 -10.00
CA MET A 31 8.86 4.41 -8.64
C MET A 31 9.96 4.65 -7.59
N VAL A 32 11.10 3.98 -7.75
CA VAL A 32 12.28 4.17 -6.88
C VAL A 32 12.84 5.59 -7.05
N ASP A 33 12.97 6.07 -8.28
CA ASP A 33 13.52 7.40 -8.57
C ASP A 33 12.59 8.54 -8.08
N ILE A 34 11.27 8.36 -8.15
CA ILE A 34 10.29 9.29 -7.56
C ILE A 34 10.49 9.37 -6.04
N TYR A 35 10.63 8.23 -5.38
CA TYR A 35 10.82 8.19 -3.94
C TYR A 35 12.12 8.86 -3.51
N ARG A 36 13.26 8.51 -4.13
CA ARG A 36 14.58 9.10 -3.85
C ARG A 36 14.55 10.63 -3.93
N ARG A 37 13.85 11.18 -4.92
CA ARG A 37 13.62 12.63 -5.03
C ARG A 37 12.76 13.18 -3.89
N ALA A 38 11.73 12.47 -3.48
CA ALA A 38 10.83 12.91 -2.41
C ALA A 38 11.50 12.92 -1.03
N VAL A 39 12.44 12.00 -0.79
CA VAL A 39 13.20 11.93 0.48
C VAL A 39 14.57 12.60 0.42
N ASP A 40 14.92 13.20 -0.73
CA ASP A 40 16.21 13.85 -0.98
C ASP A 40 17.44 12.97 -0.68
N ASP A 41 17.33 11.67 -1.00
CA ASP A 41 18.40 10.69 -0.83
C ASP A 41 18.52 9.84 -2.11
N PRO A 42 19.62 9.99 -2.88
CA PRO A 42 19.82 9.29 -4.15
C PRO A 42 20.06 7.78 -3.99
N ASP A 43 20.46 7.32 -2.81
CA ASP A 43 20.75 5.92 -2.53
C ASP A 43 19.61 5.23 -1.78
N ALA A 44 18.55 5.97 -1.43
CA ALA A 44 17.40 5.44 -0.71
C ALA A 44 16.81 4.21 -1.40
N VAL A 45 16.56 3.17 -0.61
CA VAL A 45 15.97 1.91 -1.07
C VAL A 45 14.48 1.86 -0.71
N PHE A 46 13.72 1.04 -1.42
CA PHE A 46 12.25 0.97 -1.34
C PHE A 46 11.60 0.36 -0.06
N PRO A 47 12.27 -0.22 0.98
CA PRO A 47 11.58 -0.71 2.18
C PRO A 47 10.65 0.32 2.84
N THR A 48 10.96 1.60 2.66
CA THR A 48 10.23 2.78 3.12
C THR A 48 9.02 3.19 2.26
N ILE A 49 8.84 2.62 1.06
CA ILE A 49 7.67 2.84 0.19
C ILE A 49 6.60 1.77 0.39
N ALA A 50 6.96 0.58 0.88
CA ALA A 50 6.03 -0.50 1.25
C ALA A 50 4.88 -0.04 2.16
N VAL A 51 5.09 1.05 2.91
CA VAL A 51 4.08 1.69 3.77
C VAL A 51 2.86 2.22 3.00
N LYS A 52 3.01 2.61 1.73
CA LYS A 52 1.87 3.06 0.91
C LYS A 52 0.97 1.89 0.50
N HIS A 53 1.48 0.67 0.58
CA HIS A 53 0.83 -0.50 0.00
C HIS A 53 -0.28 -1.08 0.89
N ASP A 54 -0.16 -0.99 2.22
CA ASP A 54 -1.26 -1.37 3.13
C ASP A 54 -2.46 -0.43 3.00
N ALA A 55 -2.23 0.88 2.87
CA ALA A 55 -3.30 1.84 2.60
C ALA A 55 -3.93 1.66 1.22
N THR A 56 -3.18 1.09 0.26
CA THR A 56 -3.69 0.84 -1.10
C THR A 56 -4.76 -0.25 -1.09
N SER A 57 -4.62 -1.29 -0.26
CA SER A 57 -5.67 -2.32 -0.13
C SER A 57 -7.00 -1.71 0.32
N LEU A 58 -6.95 -0.75 1.25
CA LEU A 58 -8.16 -0.03 1.69
C LEU A 58 -8.75 0.82 0.56
N ALA A 59 -7.92 1.56 -0.17
CA ALA A 59 -8.37 2.39 -1.30
C ALA A 59 -8.86 1.58 -2.52
N LEU A 60 -8.47 0.31 -2.62
CA LEU A 60 -9.01 -0.63 -3.62
C LEU A 60 -10.33 -1.27 -3.16
N ALA A 61 -10.58 -1.32 -1.85
CA ALA A 61 -11.78 -1.91 -1.28
C ALA A 61 -12.92 -0.90 -1.09
N TYR A 62 -12.61 0.39 -0.81
CA TYR A 62 -13.60 1.43 -0.50
C TYR A 62 -13.31 2.77 -1.17
N ASP A 63 -14.39 3.54 -1.37
CA ASP A 63 -14.32 4.99 -1.59
C ASP A 63 -14.35 5.72 -0.23
N ASP A 64 -13.18 6.17 0.22
CA ASP A 64 -13.04 6.93 1.48
C ASP A 64 -13.21 8.44 1.24
N GLN A 65 -14.40 8.94 1.58
CA GLN A 65 -14.72 10.38 1.56
C GLN A 65 -14.68 11.03 2.96
N THR A 66 -14.27 10.28 3.99
CA THR A 66 -14.36 10.72 5.38
C THR A 66 -13.20 11.63 5.80
N GLY A 67 -12.13 11.68 5.00
CA GLY A 67 -10.93 12.45 5.31
C GLY A 67 -10.05 11.79 6.37
N SER A 68 -10.05 10.45 6.41
CA SER A 68 -9.26 9.65 7.34
C SER A 68 -7.79 10.07 7.37
N ILE A 69 -7.21 10.09 8.58
CA ILE A 69 -5.78 10.29 8.77
C ILE A 69 -5.14 8.99 9.22
N ASN A 70 -3.93 8.71 8.72
CA ASN A 70 -3.13 7.63 9.25
C ASN A 70 -2.61 8.02 10.64
N ALA A 71 -2.97 7.24 11.67
CA ALA A 71 -2.61 7.50 13.07
C ALA A 71 -1.31 6.77 13.51
N GLY A 72 -0.80 5.84 12.71
CA GLY A 72 0.37 5.03 13.03
C GLY A 72 0.53 3.83 12.09
N ASN A 73 1.74 3.27 12.06
CA ASN A 73 2.08 2.11 11.26
C ASN A 73 3.18 1.28 11.96
N GLU A 74 3.14 -0.03 11.82
CA GLU A 74 4.17 -0.97 12.28
C GLU A 74 4.61 -1.83 11.08
N ILE A 75 5.92 -1.90 10.82
CA ILE A 75 6.48 -2.61 9.67
C ILE A 75 7.76 -3.33 10.06
N ASP A 76 7.92 -4.53 9.51
CA ASP A 76 9.16 -5.29 9.56
C ASP A 76 9.74 -5.45 8.15
N LEU A 77 11.03 -5.12 8.01
CA LEU A 77 11.72 -5.08 6.73
C LEU A 77 12.79 -6.15 6.68
N TYR A 78 12.52 -7.22 5.93
CA TYR A 78 13.36 -8.42 5.92
C TYR A 78 14.46 -8.38 4.85
N ASN A 79 14.21 -7.73 3.71
CA ASN A 79 15.16 -7.66 2.60
C ASN A 79 15.04 -6.32 1.87
N PRO A 80 16.14 -5.80 1.28
CA PRO A 80 16.06 -4.68 0.39
C PRO A 80 15.34 -5.08 -0.92
N PRO A 81 14.41 -4.27 -1.42
CA PRO A 81 13.69 -4.49 -2.66
C PRO A 81 14.60 -4.31 -3.89
N ILE A 82 14.40 -5.18 -4.86
CA ILE A 82 15.05 -5.21 -6.17
C ILE A 82 14.09 -4.63 -7.23
N PRO A 83 14.53 -3.65 -8.04
CA PRO A 83 13.74 -3.16 -9.17
C PRO A 83 13.44 -4.26 -10.20
N ARG A 84 12.28 -4.17 -10.86
CA ARG A 84 11.76 -5.14 -11.86
C ARG A 84 11.43 -6.52 -11.29
N GLN A 85 11.12 -6.57 -9.99
CA GLN A 85 10.60 -7.75 -9.32
C GLN A 85 9.12 -7.51 -8.99
N ASP A 86 8.33 -8.57 -9.10
CA ASP A 86 6.93 -8.60 -8.67
C ASP A 86 6.88 -8.84 -7.16
N TYR A 87 6.09 -8.02 -6.46
CA TYR A 87 5.88 -8.14 -5.03
C TYR A 87 4.43 -8.50 -4.75
N PRO A 88 4.16 -9.69 -4.19
CA PRO A 88 2.84 -10.02 -3.69
C PRO A 88 2.52 -9.20 -2.43
N CYS A 89 1.38 -8.52 -2.42
CA CYS A 89 0.81 -7.93 -1.21
C CYS A 89 -0.29 -8.86 -0.68
N HIS A 90 -0.02 -9.49 0.46
CA HIS A 90 -0.95 -10.33 1.20
C HIS A 90 -0.81 -10.00 2.69
N ARG A 91 -1.87 -10.21 3.47
CA ARG A 91 -1.71 -10.28 4.92
C ARG A 91 -0.80 -11.48 5.25
N PRO A 92 0.24 -11.32 6.08
CA PRO A 92 0.98 -12.47 6.57
C PRO A 92 0.04 -13.37 7.40
N ASP A 93 0.10 -14.68 7.17
CA ASP A 93 -0.57 -15.66 8.03
C ASP A 93 -0.03 -15.51 9.47
N PRO A 94 -0.90 -15.59 10.50
CA PRO A 94 -0.54 -15.38 11.90
C PRO A 94 0.44 -16.42 12.46
#